data_AF-U9T382-F1
#
_entry.id   AF-U9T382-F1
#
_cell.length_a   1.000
_cell.length_b   1.000
_cell.length_c   1.000
_cell.angle_alpha   90.00
_cell.angle_beta   90.00
_cell.angle_gamma   90.00
#
_symmetry.space_group_name_H-M   'P 1'
#
loop_
_entity.id
_entity.type
_entity.pdbx_description
1 polymer ?
#
loop_
_entity_poly.entity_id
_entity_poly.type
_entity_poly.pdbx_seq_one_letter_code
_entity_poly.pdbx_strand_id
1 'polypeptide(L)'
;MHRHKQIGMQETKYRRLVELNQRLREDLDRPRVRVSEASTSLIRYCKNTRDFLVPSVWGPVDKRDDPYAPSGGGCGGCTCIIM
;
A
#
# COMPACT_ATOMS: atom_id res chain seq x y z
N MET A 1 41.20 22.78 23.11
CA MET A 1 40.72 21.78 22.13
C MET A 1 39.42 21.07 22.53
N HIS A 2 39.25 20.62 23.78
CA HIS A 2 38.00 19.97 24.26
C HIS A 2 36.73 20.83 24.12
N ARG A 3 36.83 22.16 24.31
CA ARG A 3 35.69 23.09 24.28
C ARG A 3 35.05 23.24 22.88
N HIS A 4 35.85 23.29 21.82
CA HIS A 4 35.36 23.33 20.42
C HIS A 4 34.59 22.06 20.03
N LYS A 5 35.04 20.89 20.51
CA LYS A 5 34.35 19.62 20.24
C LYS A 5 32.98 19.55 20.93
N GLN A 6 32.85 20.14 22.12
CA GLN A 6 31.56 20.26 22.82
C GLN A 6 30.62 21.24 22.10
N ILE A 7 31.12 22.38 21.63
CA ILE A 7 30.35 23.37 20.86
C ILE A 7 29.81 22.76 19.55
N GLY A 8 30.65 22.04 18.79
CA GLY A 8 30.21 21.38 17.55
C GLY A 8 29.18 20.26 17.78
N MET A 9 29.25 19.57 18.93
CA MET A 9 28.23 18.58 19.32
C MET A 9 26.90 19.25 19.70
N GLN A 10 26.95 20.37 20.43
CA GLN A 10 25.78 21.15 20.80
C GLN A 10 25.07 21.73 19.58
N GLU A 11 25.82 22.27 18.63
CA GLU A 11 25.29 22.81 17.37
C GLU A 11 24.63 21.73 16.50
N THR A 12 25.26 20.55 16.38
CA THR A 12 24.68 19.42 15.64
C THR A 12 23.39 18.91 16.29
N LYS A 13 23.35 18.84 17.63
CA LYS A 13 22.14 18.47 18.38
C LYS A 13 21.03 19.50 18.18
N TYR A 14 21.37 20.78 18.28
CA TYR A 14 20.43 21.87 18.06
C TYR A 14 19.82 21.81 16.64
N ARG A 15 20.65 21.63 15.61
CA ARG A 15 20.18 21.49 14.23
C ARG A 15 19.18 20.34 14.07
N ARG A 16 19.47 19.17 14.65
CA ARG A 16 18.55 18.01 14.64
C ARG A 16 17.22 18.32 15.32
N LEU A 17 17.24 19.06 16.43
CA LEU A 17 16.02 19.44 17.14
C LEU A 17 15.17 20.41 16.33
N VAL A 18 15.81 21.38 15.65
CA VAL A 18 15.11 22.32 14.76
C VAL A 18 14.48 21.58 13.58
N GLU A 19 15.22 20.70 12.92
CA GLU A 19 14.72 19.87 11.83
C GLU A 19 13.54 18.99 12.27
N LEU A 20 13.63 18.36 13.45
CA LEU A 20 12.55 17.55 14.01
C LEU A 20 11.32 18.42 14.35
N ASN A 21 11.52 19.59 14.95
CA ASN A 21 10.43 20.49 15.28
C ASN A 21 9.68 20.94 14.02
N GLN A 22 10.42 21.23 12.94
CA GLN A 22 9.84 21.59 11.65
C GLN A 22 8.97 20.45 11.09
N ARG A 23 9.48 19.21 11.07
CA ARG A 23 8.70 18.03 10.61
C ARG A 23 7.43 17.81 11.45
N LEU A 24 7.53 17.96 12.76
CA LEU A 24 6.39 17.80 13.66
C LEU A 24 5.32 18.88 13.43
N ARG A 25 5.72 20.12 13.11
CA ARG A 25 4.80 21.19 12.73
C ARG A 25 4.09 20.87 11.41
N GLU A 26 4.84 20.40 10.41
CA GLU A 26 4.27 19.97 9.12
C GLU A 26 3.27 18.81 9.29
N ASP A 27 3.59 17.82 10.11
CA ASP A 27 2.70 16.70 10.41
C ASP A 27 1.45 17.11 11.22
N LEU A 28 1.59 18.14 12.06
CA LEU A 28 0.48 18.70 12.82
C LEU A 28 -0.50 19.44 11.90
N ASP A 29 0.02 20.21 10.95
CA ASP A 29 -0.77 20.99 9.99
C ASP A 29 -1.37 20.14 8.85
N ARG A 30 -0.96 18.88 8.72
CA ARG A 30 -1.48 17.98 7.68
C ARG A 30 -3.00 17.82 7.83
N PRO A 31 -3.80 18.08 6.77
CA PRO A 31 -5.25 17.98 6.83
C PRO A 31 -5.69 16.54 7.09
N ARG A 32 -6.64 16.37 8.01
CA ARG A 32 -7.18 15.06 8.41
C ARG A 32 -8.65 14.97 8.04
N VAL A 33 -9.06 13.81 7.57
CA VAL A 33 -10.47 13.48 7.33
C VAL A 33 -11.04 12.71 8.52
N ARG A 34 -12.36 12.78 8.72
CA ARG A 34 -13.01 11.99 9.76
C ARG A 34 -12.92 10.51 9.42
N VAL A 35 -12.70 9.68 10.44
CA VAL A 35 -12.60 8.22 10.26
C VAL A 35 -13.88 7.66 9.61
N SER A 36 -15.05 8.12 10.04
CA SER A 36 -16.35 7.71 9.47
C SER A 36 -16.45 7.99 7.96
N GLU A 37 -15.92 9.13 7.51
CA GLU A 37 -15.91 9.53 6.10
C GLU A 37 -14.93 8.67 5.30
N ALA A 38 -13.71 8.49 5.82
CA ALA A 38 -12.70 7.64 5.20
C ALA A 38 -13.19 6.18 5.06
N SER A 39 -13.78 5.62 6.11
CA SER A 39 -14.35 4.26 6.09
C SER A 39 -15.48 4.13 5.08
N THR A 40 -16.36 5.14 4.99
CA THR A 40 -17.45 5.16 4.00
C THR A 40 -16.89 5.18 2.57
N SER A 41 -15.84 5.96 2.32
CA SER A 41 -15.14 6.00 1.03
C SER A 41 -14.55 4.64 0.66
N LEU A 42 -13.87 3.98 1.60
CA LEU A 42 -13.30 2.64 1.40
C LEU A 42 -14.38 1.61 1.08
N ILE A 43 -15.47 1.58 1.86
CA ILE A 43 -16.61 0.67 1.62
C ILE A 43 -17.19 0.90 0.23
N ARG A 44 -17.38 2.17 -0.17
CA ARG A 44 -17.90 2.51 -1.50
C ARG A 44 -16.98 1.99 -2.60
N TYR A 45 -15.67 2.18 -2.47
CA TYR A 45 -14.70 1.69 -3.45
C TYR A 45 -14.77 0.16 -3.57
N CYS A 46 -14.71 -0.55 -2.43
CA CYS A 46 -14.79 -2.01 -2.41
C CYS A 46 -16.11 -2.57 -2.93
N LYS A 47 -17.21 -1.81 -2.89
CA LYS A 47 -18.52 -2.22 -3.42
C LYS A 47 -18.72 -1.93 -4.90
N ASN A 48 -17.95 -1.01 -5.47
CA ASN A 48 -18.10 -0.57 -6.86
C ASN A 48 -17.01 -1.14 -7.77
N THR A 49 -15.87 -1.54 -7.21
CA THR A 49 -14.77 -2.14 -7.95
C THR A 49 -14.85 -3.67 -7.84
N ARG A 50 -15.11 -4.34 -8.96
CA ARG A 50 -15.19 -5.80 -9.01
C ARG A 50 -13.83 -6.44 -8.70
N ASP A 51 -13.84 -7.42 -7.80
CA ASP A 51 -12.67 -8.22 -7.46
C ASP A 51 -12.90 -9.69 -7.86
N PHE A 52 -12.12 -10.17 -8.82
CA PHE A 52 -12.21 -11.52 -9.36
C PHE A 52 -11.69 -12.59 -8.39
N LEU A 53 -10.91 -12.20 -7.36
CA LEU A 53 -10.42 -13.09 -6.31
C LEU A 53 -11.43 -13.29 -5.17
N VAL A 54 -12.59 -12.61 -5.22
CA VAL A 54 -13.68 -12.79 -4.26
C VAL A 54 -14.97 -13.24 -4.96
N PRO A 55 -15.03 -14.49 -5.47
CA PRO A 55 -16.20 -14.99 -6.21
C PRO A 55 -17.48 -15.08 -5.37
N SER A 56 -17.36 -15.14 -4.04
CA SER A 56 -18.52 -15.18 -3.12
C SER A 56 -19.36 -13.89 -3.16
N VAL A 57 -18.74 -12.76 -3.50
CA VAL A 57 -19.41 -11.45 -3.58
C VAL A 57 -19.66 -11.06 -5.04
N TRP A 58 -18.71 -11.35 -5.93
CA TRP A 58 -18.73 -10.87 -7.32
C TRP A 58 -19.14 -11.91 -8.37
N GLY A 59 -19.37 -13.15 -7.95
CA GLY A 59 -19.66 -14.29 -8.83
C GLY A 59 -18.39 -14.92 -9.43
N PRO A 60 -18.52 -16.10 -10.06
CA PRO A 60 -17.41 -16.76 -10.72
C PRO A 60 -16.90 -15.92 -11.90
N VAL A 61 -15.58 -15.96 -12.11
CA VAL A 61 -14.93 -15.35 -13.27
C VAL A 61 -15.23 -16.22 -14.50
N ASP A 62 -15.66 -15.61 -15.60
CA ASP A 62 -15.84 -16.35 -16.84
C ASP A 62 -14.46 -16.81 -17.36
N LYS A 63 -14.37 -18.03 -17.89
CA LYS A 63 -13.12 -18.59 -18.44
C LYS A 63 -12.59 -17.78 -19.62
N ARG A 64 -13.43 -16.94 -20.24
CA ARG A 64 -13.04 -16.03 -21.32
C ARG A 64 -12.33 -14.78 -20.82
N ASP A 65 -12.61 -14.38 -19.57
CA ASP A 65 -12.06 -13.19 -18.93
C ASP A 65 -10.83 -13.51 -18.05
N ASP A 66 -10.57 -14.80 -17.80
CA ASP A 66 -9.41 -15.29 -17.07
C ASP A 66 -8.25 -15.67 -18.03
N PRO A 67 -7.18 -14.85 -18.11
CA PRO A 67 -6.03 -15.12 -18.98
C PRO A 67 -5.20 -16.35 -18.55
N TYR A 68 -5.47 -16.92 -17.38
CA TYR A 68 -4.81 -18.12 -16.86
C TYR A 68 -5.72 -19.36 -16.92
N ALA A 69 -6.93 -19.26 -17.46
CA ALA A 69 -7.81 -20.41 -17.61
C ALA A 69 -7.16 -21.46 -18.52
N PRO A 70 -7.16 -22.76 -18.13
CA PRO A 70 -6.62 -23.81 -18.98
C PRO A 70 -7.45 -23.88 -20.26
N SER A 71 -6.80 -23.66 -21.41
CA SER A 71 -7.40 -23.77 -22.75
C SER A 71 -7.73 -25.24 -23.05
N GLY A 72 -8.88 -25.71 -22.56
CA GLY A 72 -9.34 -27.08 -22.80
C GLY A 72 -10.12 -27.18 -24.11
N GLY A 73 -9.44 -27.52 -25.22
CA GLY A 73 -10.13 -27.79 -26.49
C GLY A 73 -9.27 -28.21 -27.70
N GLY A 74 -8.34 -29.15 -27.55
CA GLY A 74 -7.93 -30.08 -28.64
C GLY A 74 -6.65 -29.78 -29.44
N CYS A 75 -5.54 -30.43 -29.07
CA CYS A 75 -4.59 -31.13 -29.94
C CYS A 75 -3.35 -31.58 -29.14
N GLY A 76 -3.12 -32.90 -29.06
CA GLY A 76 -1.79 -33.51 -29.08
C GLY A 76 -0.78 -33.18 -27.99
N GLY A 77 -0.83 -33.93 -26.88
CA GLY A 77 0.35 -34.43 -26.16
C GLY A 77 1.29 -33.42 -25.51
N CYS A 78 1.08 -33.16 -24.21
CA CYS A 78 2.17 -32.98 -23.25
C CYS A 78 1.61 -33.05 -21.83
N THR A 79 1.80 -34.19 -21.18
CA THR A 79 1.59 -34.40 -19.73
C THR A 79 2.79 -33.85 -18.97
N CYS A 80 2.61 -32.72 -18.30
CA CYS A 80 3.55 -32.24 -17.27
C CYS A 80 3.04 -32.72 -15.91
N ILE A 81 3.64 -33.79 -15.38
CA ILE A 81 3.46 -34.23 -14.01
C ILE A 81 4.41 -33.38 -13.17
N ILE A 82 3.91 -32.64 -12.18
CA ILE A 82 4.76 -31.97 -11.19
C ILE A 82 5.02 -32.99 -10.08
N MET A 83 6.28 -33.45 -10.00
CA MET A 83 6.89 -34.00 -8.80
C MET A 83 7.35 -32.85 -7.90
#